data_AF-A0A3D0FR14-F1
#
_entry.id   AF-A0A3D0FR14-F1
#
_cell.length_a   1.000
_cell.length_b   1.000
_cell.length_c   1.000
_cell.angle_alpha   90.00
_cell.angle_beta   90.00
_cell.angle_gamma   90.00
#
_symmetry.space_group_name_H-M   'P 1'
#
loop_
_entity.id
_entity.type
_entity.pdbx_description
1 polymer ?
#
loop_
_entity_poly.entity_id
_entity_poly.type
_entity_poly.pdbx_seq_one_letter_code
_entity_poly.pdbx_strand_id
1 'polypeptide(L)'
;MKVKQIIDDIAGGMWLVKTGIFKHAYFVIYIFFLILVYIGMSYGFENSQIKERRNLGIIKDLKADYTGKTAKLLYQSKRLEIEKRLVEYNSKLKNPTEPPKRVIIER
;
A
#
# COMPACT_ATOMS: atom_id res chain seq x y z
N MET A 1 -22.09 -4.39 55.77
CA MET A 1 -23.41 -4.30 55.12
C MET A 1 -23.58 -3.05 54.25
N LYS A 2 -23.10 -1.87 54.66
CA LYS A 2 -23.24 -0.61 53.89
C LYS A 2 -22.52 -0.58 52.53
N VAL A 3 -21.33 -1.18 52.41
CA VAL A 3 -20.55 -1.14 51.15
C VAL A 3 -21.18 -1.99 50.03
N LYS A 4 -21.75 -3.16 50.36
CA LYS A 4 -22.49 -3.97 49.38
C LYS A 4 -23.71 -3.21 48.84
N GLN A 5 -24.48 -2.56 49.72
CA GLN A 5 -25.63 -1.75 49.32
C GLN A 5 -25.23 -0.57 48.41
N ILE A 6 -24.08 0.07 48.65
CA ILE A 6 -23.58 1.15 47.78
C ILE A 6 -23.19 0.61 46.41
N ILE A 7 -22.54 -0.55 46.33
CA ILE A 7 -22.16 -1.17 45.06
C ILE A 7 -23.41 -1.62 44.30
N ASP A 8 -24.40 -2.20 45.00
CA ASP A 8 -25.67 -2.62 44.41
C ASP A 8 -26.53 -1.42 43.97
N ASP A 9 -26.50 -0.29 44.68
CA ASP A 9 -27.17 0.97 44.29
C ASP A 9 -26.51 1.66 43.08
N ILE A 10 -25.18 1.52 42.94
CA ILE A 10 -24.41 2.03 41.80
C ILE A 10 -24.59 1.11 40.59
N ALA A 11 -24.52 -0.21 40.77
CA ALA A 11 -24.69 -1.20 39.71
C ALA A 11 -26.16 -1.31 39.25
N GLY A 12 -27.12 -1.10 40.16
CA GLY A 12 -28.56 -1.18 39.90
C GLY A 12 -29.16 0.08 39.27
N GLY A 13 -28.36 1.11 38.97
CA GLY A 13 -28.84 2.33 38.29
C GLY A 13 -29.74 3.22 39.14
N MET A 14 -29.97 2.89 40.42
CA MET A 14 -30.84 3.66 41.32
C MET A 14 -30.22 5.02 41.70
N TRP A 15 -28.88 5.14 41.64
CA TRP A 15 -28.17 6.42 41.74
C TRP A 15 -28.46 7.39 40.58
N LEU A 16 -28.64 6.89 39.35
CA LEU A 16 -29.01 7.70 38.18
C LEU A 16 -30.46 8.22 38.27
N VAL A 17 -31.35 7.45 38.92
CA VAL A 17 -32.76 7.84 39.13
C VAL A 17 -32.86 8.98 40.15
N LYS A 18 -32.05 8.95 41.20
CA LYS A 18 -32.11 9.93 42.31
C LYS A 18 -31.55 11.31 41.97
N THR A 19 -30.69 11.43 40.95
CA THR A 19 -29.94 12.66 40.61
C THR A 19 -30.59 13.53 39.55
N GLY A 20 -31.80 13.19 39.06
CA GLY A 20 -32.51 13.99 38.05
C GLY A 20 -31.91 13.90 36.64
N ILE A 21 -30.92 13.01 36.44
CA ILE A 21 -30.22 12.80 35.16
C ILE A 21 -31.17 12.26 34.08
N PHE A 22 -32.30 11.65 34.45
CA PHE A 22 -33.35 11.23 33.49
C PHE A 22 -33.83 12.39 32.59
N LYS A 23 -33.77 13.64 33.05
CA LYS A 23 -34.10 14.81 32.22
C LYS A 23 -33.10 15.04 31.08
N HIS A 24 -31.89 14.49 31.20
CA HIS A 24 -30.80 14.57 30.23
C HIS A 24 -30.30 13.21 29.74
N ALA A 25 -31.00 12.11 30.07
CA ALA A 25 -30.61 10.76 29.65
C ALA A 25 -30.55 10.63 28.11
N TYR A 26 -31.47 11.31 27.41
CA TYR A 26 -31.43 11.43 25.95
C TYR A 26 -30.14 12.08 25.44
N PHE A 27 -29.61 13.09 26.14
CA PHE A 27 -28.37 13.75 25.77
C PHE A 27 -27.15 12.84 25.97
N VAL A 28 -27.13 12.07 27.06
CA VAL A 28 -26.05 11.10 27.33
C VAL A 28 -26.05 9.98 26.29
N ILE A 29 -27.22 9.43 25.95
CA ILE A 29 -27.38 8.43 24.90
C ILE A 29 -26.97 8.98 23.53
N TYR A 30 -27.31 10.24 23.24
CA TYR A 30 -26.91 10.91 22.01
C TYR A 30 -25.38 11.04 21.88
N ILE A 31 -24.69 11.47 22.93
CA ILE A 31 -23.22 11.53 22.93
C ILE A 31 -22.61 10.13 22.81
N PHE A 32 -23.16 9.14 23.51
CA PHE A 32 -22.69 7.77 23.41
C PHE A 32 -22.82 7.22 21.98
N PHE A 33 -23.95 7.51 21.31
CA PHE A 33 -24.14 7.18 19.91
C PHE A 33 -23.12 7.88 19.00
N LEU A 34 -22.85 9.17 19.20
CA LEU A 34 -21.82 9.90 18.46
C LEU A 34 -20.43 9.30 18.64
N ILE A 35 -20.09 8.85 19.86
CA ILE A 35 -18.81 8.17 20.13
C ILE A 35 -18.73 6.85 19.36
N LEU A 36 -19.81 6.06 19.33
CA LEU A 36 -19.84 4.81 18.56
C LEU A 36 -19.68 5.06 17.06
N VAL A 37 -20.38 6.08 16.51
CA VAL A 37 -20.23 6.50 15.11
C VAL A 37 -18.80 6.97 14.82
N TYR A 38 -18.21 7.74 15.74
CA TYR A 38 -16.83 8.22 15.62
C TYR A 38 -15.83 7.06 15.57
N ILE A 39 -15.95 6.08 16.46
CA ILE A 39 -15.09 4.89 16.47
C ILE A 39 -15.26 4.12 15.15
N GLY A 40 -16.51 3.94 14.69
CA GLY A 40 -16.80 3.28 13.42
C GLY A 40 -16.17 3.99 12.22
N MET A 41 -16.28 5.31 12.14
CA MET A 41 -15.62 6.10 11.09
C MET A 41 -14.10 5.99 11.17
N SER A 42 -13.52 6.15 12.37
CA SER A 42 -12.07 6.08 12.58
C SER A 42 -11.47 4.78 12.06
N TYR A 43 -12.12 3.64 12.33
CA TYR A 43 -11.71 2.33 11.82
C TYR A 43 -11.76 2.24 10.28
N GLY A 44 -12.77 2.86 9.65
CA GLY A 44 -12.90 2.91 8.20
C GLY A 44 -11.75 3.67 7.52
N PHE A 45 -11.33 4.80 8.12
CA PHE A 45 -10.24 5.62 7.59
C PHE A 45 -8.88 4.92 7.65
N GLU A 46 -8.59 4.23 8.75
CA GLU A 46 -7.30 3.56 8.95
C GLU A 46 -7.08 2.43 7.93
N ASN A 47 -8.12 1.62 7.69
CA ASN A 47 -8.06 0.54 6.70
C ASN A 47 -7.90 1.07 5.26
N SER A 48 -8.48 2.23 4.95
CA SER A 48 -8.36 2.84 3.62
C SER A 48 -6.93 3.31 3.35
N GLN A 49 -6.33 4.03 4.31
CA GLN A 49 -4.98 4.55 4.16
C GLN A 49 -3.92 3.45 4.05
N ILE A 50 -4.07 2.35 4.79
CA ILE A 50 -3.16 1.20 4.71
C ILE A 50 -3.21 0.57 3.31
N LYS A 51 -4.41 0.38 2.75
CA LYS A 51 -4.59 -0.15 1.39
C LYS A 51 -4.01 0.78 0.33
N GLU A 52 -4.23 2.08 0.48
CA GLU A 52 -3.70 3.10 -0.43
C GLU A 52 -2.16 3.06 -0.48
N ARG A 53 -1.50 3.05 0.69
CA ARG A 53 -0.03 2.95 0.77
C ARG A 53 0.51 1.68 0.10
N ARG A 54 -0.16 0.54 0.30
CA ARG A 54 0.22 -0.72 -0.36
C ARG A 54 0.08 -0.63 -1.88
N ASN A 55 -1.03 -0.07 -2.37
CA ASN A 55 -1.27 0.09 -3.79
C ASN A 55 -0.25 1.02 -4.46
N LEU A 56 0.13 2.11 -3.79
CA LEU A 56 1.18 3.01 -4.28
C LEU A 56 2.53 2.31 -4.42
N GLY A 57 2.88 1.42 -3.48
CA GLY A 57 4.07 0.57 -3.60
C GLY A 57 4.03 -0.33 -4.83
N ILE A 58 2.92 -1.06 -5.01
CA ILE A 58 2.73 -1.96 -6.16
C ILE A 58 2.81 -1.20 -7.49
N ILE A 59 2.18 -0.03 -7.59
CA ILE A 59 2.22 0.81 -8.79
C ILE A 59 3.65 1.25 -9.11
N LYS A 60 4.43 1.62 -8.09
CA LYS A 60 5.83 2.03 -8.26
C LYS A 60 6.68 0.87 -8.78
N ASP A 61 6.53 -0.32 -8.21
CA ASP A 61 7.26 -1.51 -8.64
C ASP A 61 6.88 -1.90 -10.07
N LEU A 62 5.57 -1.89 -10.39
CA LEU A 62 5.10 -2.19 -11.74
C LEU A 62 5.62 -1.19 -12.78
N LYS A 63 5.73 0.08 -12.42
CA LYS A 63 6.32 1.13 -13.28
C LYS A 63 7.81 0.86 -13.52
N ALA A 64 8.55 0.45 -12.49
CA ALA A 64 9.97 0.11 -12.64
C ALA A 64 10.15 -1.09 -13.58
N ASP A 65 9.35 -2.14 -13.39
CA ASP A 65 9.36 -3.34 -14.23
C ASP A 65 9.01 -3.05 -15.68
N TYR A 66 7.96 -2.25 -15.92
CA TYR A 66 7.58 -1.81 -17.26
C TYR A 66 8.72 -1.04 -17.94
N THR A 67 9.36 -0.13 -17.21
CA THR A 67 10.47 0.68 -17.72
C THR A 67 11.66 -0.21 -18.10
N GLY A 68 12.01 -1.18 -17.23
CA GLY A 68 13.09 -2.13 -17.49
C GLY A 68 12.82 -3.02 -18.70
N LYS A 69 11.60 -3.57 -18.81
CA LYS A 69 11.20 -4.39 -19.97
C LYS A 69 11.21 -3.59 -21.27
N THR A 70 10.69 -2.37 -21.23
CA THR A 70 10.68 -1.46 -22.39
C THR A 70 12.10 -1.13 -22.85
N ALA A 71 13.01 -0.81 -21.92
CA ALA A 71 14.41 -0.54 -22.27
C ALA A 71 15.09 -1.76 -22.91
N LYS A 72 14.85 -2.97 -22.38
CA LYS A 72 15.38 -4.22 -22.94
C LYS A 72 14.88 -4.46 -24.37
N LEU A 73 13.58 -4.26 -24.61
CA LEU A 73 12.99 -4.39 -25.94
C LEU A 73 13.57 -3.38 -26.92
N LEU A 74 13.70 -2.11 -26.52
CA LEU A 74 14.31 -1.08 -27.37
C LEU A 74 15.75 -1.44 -27.76
N TYR A 75 16.55 -1.96 -26.83
CA TYR A 75 17.91 -2.41 -27.12
C TYR A 75 17.94 -3.57 -28.14
N GLN A 76 17.03 -4.54 -27.98
CA GLN A 76 16.88 -5.65 -28.94
C GLN A 76 16.43 -5.14 -30.32
N SER A 77 15.45 -4.25 -30.38
CA SER A 77 14.99 -3.62 -31.63
C SER A 77 16.12 -2.85 -32.33
N LYS A 78 16.93 -2.08 -31.60
CA LYS A 78 18.10 -1.39 -32.16
C LYS A 78 19.12 -2.36 -32.74
N ARG A 79 19.41 -3.47 -32.06
CA ARG A 79 20.30 -4.51 -32.59
C ARG A 79 19.78 -5.11 -33.89
N LEU A 80 18.49 -5.43 -33.94
CA LEU A 80 17.85 -5.94 -35.16
C LEU A 80 17.89 -4.92 -36.31
N GLU A 81 17.69 -3.64 -36.01
CA GLU A 81 17.77 -2.58 -37.00
C GLU A 81 19.20 -2.42 -37.55
N ILE A 82 20.21 -2.48 -36.69
CA ILE A 82 21.62 -2.44 -37.10
C ILE A 82 21.95 -3.65 -38.00
N GLU A 83 21.49 -4.85 -37.64
CA GLU A 83 21.69 -6.05 -38.47
C GLU A 83 21.05 -5.90 -39.86
N LYS A 84 19.81 -5.40 -39.94
CA LYS A 84 19.15 -5.14 -41.23
C LYS A 84 19.95 -4.15 -42.09
N ARG A 85 20.38 -3.02 -41.51
CA ARG A 85 21.18 -2.01 -42.22
C ARG A 85 22.52 -2.58 -42.69
N LEU A 86 23.19 -3.40 -41.87
CA LEU A 86 24.47 -4.04 -42.26
C LEU A 86 24.30 -4.97 -43.48
N VAL A 87 23.18 -5.70 -43.56
CA VAL A 87 22.84 -6.53 -44.72
C VAL A 87 22.56 -5.66 -45.96
N GLU A 88 21.80 -4.58 -45.82
CA GLU A 88 21.52 -3.63 -46.91
C GLU A 88 22.80 -3.00 -47.50
N TYR A 89 23.79 -2.70 -46.65
CA TYR A 89 25.08 -2.15 -47.07
C TYR A 89 26.10 -3.21 -47.56
N ASN A 90 25.68 -4.46 -47.81
CA ASN A 90 26.57 -5.56 -48.23
C ASN A 90 27.77 -5.80 -47.29
N SER A 91 27.60 -5.52 -45.99
CA SER A 91 28.67 -5.72 -45.01
C SER A 91 28.86 -7.20 -44.69
N LYS A 92 30.11 -7.65 -44.63
CA LYS A 92 30.48 -9.02 -44.20
C LYS A 92 30.50 -9.19 -42.67
N LEU A 93 30.24 -8.12 -41.92
CA LEU A 93 30.24 -8.14 -40.46
C LEU A 93 29.09 -8.99 -39.94
N LYS A 94 29.43 -10.09 -39.25
CA LYS A 94 28.48 -10.94 -38.54
C LYS A 94 28.62 -10.74 -37.04
N ASN A 95 27.52 -10.94 -36.33
CA ASN A 95 27.52 -10.89 -34.88
C ASN A 95 28.52 -11.95 -34.35
N PRO A 96 29.50 -11.59 -33.51
CA PRO A 96 30.50 -12.55 -33.02
C PRO A 96 29.83 -13.66 -32.20
N THR A 97 30.03 -14.91 -32.59
CA THR A 97 29.53 -16.10 -31.86
C THR A 97 30.42 -16.47 -30.68
N GLU A 98 31.69 -16.09 -30.72
CA GLU A 98 32.65 -16.37 -29.64
C GLU A 98 32.90 -15.12 -28.78
N PRO A 99 33.00 -15.27 -27.45
CA PRO A 99 33.36 -14.17 -26.56
C PRO A 99 34.78 -13.65 -26.89
N PRO A 100 35.06 -12.36 -26.65
CA PRO A 100 36.36 -11.78 -26.91
C PRO A 100 37.44 -12.47 -26.06
N LYS A 101 38.42 -13.08 -26.73
CA LYS A 101 39.57 -13.71 -26.07
C LYS A 101 40.62 -12.65 -25.76
N ARG A 102 41.20 -12.70 -24.56
CA ARG A 102 42.33 -11.85 -24.18
C ARG A 102 43.54 -12.25 -25.00
N VAL A 103 43.99 -11.38 -25.91
CA VAL A 103 45.23 -11.59 -26.66
C VAL A 103 46.39 -11.27 -25.71
N ILE A 104 47.11 -12.30 -25.28
CA ILE A 104 48.37 -12.15 -24.55
C ILE A 104 49.46 -12.20 -25.60
N ILE A 105 50.09 -11.05 -25.86
CA ILE A 105 51.23 -10.95 -26.78
C ILE A 105 52.46 -11.35 -25.95
N GLU A 106 52.98 -12.55 -26.16
CA GLU A 106 54.32 -12.90 -25.66
C GLU A 106 55.35 -12.17 -26.52
N ARG A 107 56.26 -11.48 -25.84
CA ARG A 107 57.26 -10.60 -26.42
C ARG A 107 58.54 -11.36 -26.73
#